data_AF-A0A920EFG6-F1
#
_entry.id   AF-A0A920EFG6-F1
#
_cell.length_a   1.000
_cell.length_b   1.000
_cell.length_c   1.000
_cell.angle_alpha   90.00
_cell.angle_beta   90.00
_cell.angle_gamma   90.00
#
_symmetry.space_group_name_H-M   'P 1'
#
loop_
_entity.id
_entity.type
_entity.pdbx_description
1 polymer ?
#
loop_
_entity_poly.entity_id
_entity_poly.type
_entity_poly.pdbx_seq_one_letter_code
_entity_poly.pdbx_strand_id
1 'polypeptide(L)'
;MSVPLTEISADTETKLSSLLDPGLPAVNPLDAWGAGGTNAPEVMASCFETLLLDQSAAMGAVVHDRGPSSEIYASYIPYLERGKKLSKSLFLSI
;
A
#
# COMPACT_ATOMS: atom_id res chain seq x y z
N MET A 1 22.22 -8.78 8.73
CA MET A 1 22.05 -7.40 8.23
C MET A 1 20.56 -7.09 8.25
N SER A 2 20.15 -5.97 8.85
CA SER A 2 18.74 -5.52 8.87
C SER A 2 18.50 -4.63 7.66
N VAL A 3 17.31 -4.71 7.05
CA VAL A 3 16.85 -3.76 6.03
C VAL A 3 15.81 -2.88 6.70
N PRO A 4 16.15 -1.66 7.15
CA PRO A 4 15.20 -0.79 7.82
C PRO A 4 14.11 -0.32 6.84
N LEU A 5 12.90 -0.15 7.35
CA LEU A 5 11.84 0.53 6.61
C LEU A 5 12.12 2.03 6.62
N THR A 6 11.85 2.69 5.50
CA THR A 6 12.07 4.13 5.36
C THR A 6 11.04 4.91 6.18
N GLU A 7 11.47 6.03 6.77
CA GLU A 7 10.56 7.04 7.30
C GLU A 7 9.94 7.80 6.12
N ILE A 8 8.62 7.93 6.13
CA ILE A 8 7.89 8.68 5.10
C ILE A 8 7.91 10.16 5.44
N SER A 9 7.80 11.00 4.41
CA SER A 9 7.76 12.45 4.58
C SER A 9 6.45 12.91 5.22
N ALA A 10 6.47 14.07 5.89
CA ALA A 10 5.27 14.67 6.50
C ALA A 10 4.14 14.93 5.48
N ASP A 11 4.48 15.21 4.22
CA ASP A 11 3.51 15.39 3.13
C ASP A 11 2.80 14.06 2.81
N THR A 12 3.57 12.97 2.75
CA THR A 12 3.03 11.61 2.58
C THR A 12 2.17 11.21 3.77
N GLU A 13 2.62 11.45 5.01
CA GLU A 13 1.83 11.19 6.23
C GLU A 13 0.49 11.95 6.21
N THR A 14 0.51 13.23 5.84
CA THR A 14 -0.70 14.07 5.76
C THR A 14 -1.65 13.52 4.70
N LYS A 15 -1.13 13.16 3.53
CA LYS A 15 -1.95 12.63 2.42
C LYS A 15 -2.56 11.28 2.79
N LEU A 16 -1.77 10.36 3.35
CA LEU A 16 -2.27 9.07 3.85
C LEU A 16 -3.34 9.25 4.92
N SER A 17 -3.14 10.16 5.87
CA SER A 17 -4.13 10.45 6.93
C SER A 17 -5.48 10.91 6.37
N SER A 18 -5.50 11.56 5.21
CA SER A 18 -6.74 11.99 4.54
C SER A 18 -7.44 10.87 3.75
N LEU A 19 -6.72 9.79 3.42
CA LEU A 19 -7.22 8.65 2.64
C LEU A 19 -7.71 7.51 3.53
N LEU A 20 -7.05 7.31 4.67
CA LEU A 20 -7.31 6.20 5.59
C LEU A 20 -8.62 6.38 6.34
N ASP A 21 -9.23 5.24 6.68
CA ASP A 21 -10.35 5.24 7.61
C ASP A 21 -9.93 5.79 8.99
N PRO A 22 -10.84 6.49 9.71
CA PRO A 22 -10.52 7.08 11.00
C PRO A 22 -9.93 6.07 12.00
N GLY A 23 -8.78 6.42 12.59
CA GLY A 23 -8.08 5.61 13.59
C GLY A 23 -6.94 4.74 13.05
N LEU A 24 -6.75 4.66 11.73
CA LEU A 24 -5.59 4.00 11.14
C LEU A 24 -4.37 4.94 11.09
N PRO A 25 -3.17 4.48 11.49
CA PRO A 25 -1.97 5.32 11.50
C PRO A 25 -1.36 5.45 10.09
N ALA A 26 -1.08 6.68 9.68
CA ALA A 26 -0.38 7.00 8.45
C ALA A 26 1.14 6.83 8.60
N VAL A 27 1.62 5.59 8.72
CA VAL A 27 3.04 5.25 8.94
C VAL A 27 3.54 4.16 7.98
N ASN A 28 4.86 3.91 7.96
CA ASN A 28 5.46 2.78 7.23
C ASN A 28 5.97 1.72 8.24
N PRO A 29 5.49 0.47 8.21
CA PRO A 29 4.56 -0.11 7.24
C PRO A 29 3.12 0.37 7.45
N LEU A 30 2.40 0.54 6.34
CA LEU A 30 1.03 1.04 6.34
C LEU A 30 0.01 -0.10 6.42
N ASP A 31 -0.98 0.05 7.29
CA ASP A 31 -2.21 -0.75 7.27
C ASP A 31 -3.34 0.07 6.62
N ALA A 32 -3.78 -0.36 5.44
CA ALA A 32 -4.83 0.28 4.66
C ALA A 32 -6.09 -0.60 4.50
N TRP A 33 -6.24 -1.65 5.32
CA TRP A 33 -7.37 -2.59 5.20
C TRP A 33 -8.72 -1.93 5.50
N GLY A 34 -8.75 -1.00 6.47
CA GLY A 34 -9.94 -0.21 6.78
C GLY A 34 -11.13 -1.03 7.31
N ALA A 35 -12.30 -0.41 7.30
CA ALA A 35 -13.58 -1.04 7.60
C ALA A 35 -14.17 -1.81 6.39
N GLY A 36 -13.49 -1.78 5.24
CA GLY A 36 -13.95 -2.36 3.99
C GLY A 36 -14.97 -1.49 3.25
N GLY A 37 -15.85 -2.13 2.48
CA GLY A 37 -16.87 -1.45 1.67
C GLY A 37 -16.47 -1.24 0.21
N THR A 38 -17.35 -0.58 -0.54
CA THR A 38 -17.23 -0.47 -2.02
C THR A 38 -16.03 0.35 -2.46
N ASN A 39 -15.53 1.27 -1.62
CA ASN A 39 -14.39 2.13 -1.93
C ASN A 39 -13.03 1.57 -1.47
N ALA A 40 -13.01 0.43 -0.73
CA ALA A 40 -11.78 -0.13 -0.19
C ALA A 40 -10.68 -0.39 -1.24
N PRO A 41 -10.99 -0.91 -2.46
CA PRO A 41 -9.98 -1.07 -3.49
C PRO A 41 -9.31 0.25 -3.93
N GLU A 42 -10.07 1.35 -3.98
CA GLU A 42 -9.54 2.65 -4.38
C GLU A 42 -8.70 3.29 -3.27
N VAL A 43 -9.13 3.14 -2.01
CA VAL A 43 -8.35 3.58 -0.84
C VAL A 43 -7.01 2.85 -0.80
N MET A 44 -7.02 1.53 -0.92
CA MET A 44 -5.80 0.72 -0.95
C MET A 44 -4.86 1.14 -2.10
N ALA A 45 -5.41 1.34 -3.30
CA ALA A 45 -4.64 1.80 -4.44
C ALA A 45 -4.00 3.18 -4.20
N SER A 46 -4.80 4.15 -3.75
CA SER A 46 -4.36 5.53 -3.51
C SER A 46 -3.32 5.61 -2.40
N CYS A 47 -3.49 4.85 -1.33
CA CYS A 47 -2.50 4.72 -0.26
C CYS A 47 -1.20 4.13 -0.76
N PHE A 48 -1.27 3.06 -1.56
CA PHE A 48 -0.07 2.41 -2.08
C PHE A 48 0.69 3.29 -3.07
N GLU A 49 0.00 3.98 -3.98
CA GLU A 49 0.60 4.99 -4.86
C GLU A 49 1.24 6.13 -4.07
N THR A 50 0.59 6.59 -2.99
CA THR A 50 1.11 7.65 -2.13
C THR A 50 2.43 7.24 -1.47
N LEU A 51 2.53 6.00 -0.97
CA LEU A 51 3.81 5.45 -0.47
C LEU A 51 4.88 5.37 -1.56
N LEU A 52 4.52 4.89 -2.75
CA LEU A 52 5.46 4.74 -3.86
C LEU A 52 5.98 6.07 -4.42
N LEU A 53 5.23 7.15 -4.25
CA LEU A 53 5.61 8.51 -4.67
C LEU A 53 6.45 9.24 -3.63
N ASP A 54 6.58 8.69 -2.41
CA ASP A 54 7.47 9.28 -1.41
C ASP A 54 8.92 9.19 -1.90
N GLN A 55 9.66 10.29 -1.81
CA GLN A 55 11.05 10.36 -2.29
C GLN A 55 11.99 9.43 -1.51
N SER A 56 11.63 9.05 -0.28
CA SER A 56 12.40 8.11 0.53
C SER A 56 12.13 6.64 0.15
N ALA A 57 11.08 6.36 -0.62
CA ALA A 57 10.73 5.01 -1.04
C ALA A 57 11.61 4.52 -2.21
N ALA A 58 12.44 3.51 -1.94
CA ALA A 58 13.24 2.84 -2.97
C ALA A 58 12.52 1.63 -3.63
N MET A 59 11.59 1.02 -2.91
CA MET A 59 10.85 -0.18 -3.32
C MET A 59 9.48 -0.21 -2.65
N GLY A 60 8.46 -0.68 -3.37
CA GLY A 60 7.17 -1.02 -2.78
C GLY A 60 7.08 -2.49 -2.43
N ALA A 61 6.54 -2.78 -1.25
CA ALA A 61 6.18 -4.13 -0.85
C ALA A 61 4.75 -4.13 -0.29
N VAL A 62 3.98 -5.18 -0.60
CA VAL A 62 2.65 -5.39 -0.05
C VAL A 62 2.49 -6.82 0.45
N VAL A 63 1.71 -6.98 1.51
CA VAL A 63 1.36 -8.28 2.10
C VAL A 63 -0.14 -8.44 1.98
N HIS A 64 -0.57 -9.53 1.34
CA HIS A 64 -1.97 -9.85 1.13
C HIS A 64 -2.30 -11.26 1.62
N ASP A 65 -3.54 -11.44 2.06
CA ASP A 65 -4.09 -12.78 2.26
C ASP A 65 -4.28 -13.50 0.91
N ARG A 66 -4.32 -14.83 0.97
CA ARG A 66 -4.60 -15.67 -0.18
C ARG A 66 -6.04 -16.16 -0.15
N GLY A 67 -6.63 -16.25 -1.32
CA GLY A 67 -7.93 -16.87 -1.51
C GLY A 67 -7.90 -18.39 -1.35
N PRO A 68 -9.08 -19.02 -1.50
CA PRO A 68 -9.20 -20.48 -1.53
C PRO A 68 -8.18 -21.10 -2.48
N SER A 69 -7.67 -22.28 -2.12
CA SER A 69 -6.65 -22.97 -2.92
C SER A 69 -5.34 -22.18 -3.10
N SER A 70 -5.03 -21.24 -2.20
CA SER A 70 -3.81 -20.41 -2.25
C SER A 70 -3.74 -19.42 -3.40
N GLU A 71 -4.88 -19.07 -4.00
CA GLU A 71 -4.94 -18.16 -5.14
C GLU A 71 -4.76 -16.69 -4.71
N ILE A 72 -4.24 -15.86 -5.61
CA ILE A 72 -4.23 -14.41 -5.42
C ILE A 72 -5.61 -13.89 -5.82
N TYR A 73 -6.25 -13.10 -4.96
CA TYR A 73 -7.52 -12.47 -5.31
C TYR A 73 -7.36 -11.55 -6.52
N ALA A 74 -8.23 -11.72 -7.53
CA ALA A 74 -8.20 -10.92 -8.74
C ALA A 74 -8.37 -9.41 -8.47
N SER A 75 -9.01 -9.05 -7.35
CA SER A 75 -9.14 -7.67 -6.86
C SER A 75 -7.81 -6.99 -6.53
N TYR A 76 -6.72 -7.75 -6.30
CA TYR A 76 -5.40 -7.16 -6.03
C TYR A 76 -4.68 -6.70 -7.29
N ILE A 77 -4.97 -7.31 -8.44
CA ILE A 77 -4.25 -7.05 -9.68
C ILE A 77 -4.36 -5.59 -10.14
N PRO A 78 -5.55 -4.95 -10.16
CA PRO A 78 -5.67 -3.58 -10.67
C PRO A 78 -4.81 -2.55 -9.93
N TYR A 79 -4.74 -2.62 -8.59
CA TYR A 79 -3.96 -1.65 -7.83
C TYR A 79 -2.45 -1.98 -7.85
N LEU A 80 -2.08 -3.26 -7.96
CA LEU A 80 -0.68 -3.65 -8.17
C LEU A 80 -0.16 -3.13 -9.53
N GLU A 81 -0.97 -3.20 -10.58
CA GLU A 81 -0.64 -2.62 -11.89
C GLU A 81 -0.53 -1.10 -11.85
N ARG A 82 -1.33 -0.42 -11.00
CA ARG A 82 -1.16 1.01 -10.71
C ARG A 82 0.20 1.29 -10.05
N GLY A 83 0.54 0.56 -8.98
CA GLY A 83 1.83 0.71 -8.31
C GLY A 83 3.03 0.41 -9.21
N LYS A 84 2.94 -0.61 -10.06
CA LYS A 84 3.96 -0.98 -11.04
C LYS A 84 4.26 0.13 -12.06
N LYS A 85 3.29 1.00 -12.37
CA LYS A 85 3.52 2.15 -13.26
C LYS A 85 4.33 3.25 -12.58
N LEU A 86 4.33 3.31 -11.25
CA LEU A 86 5.01 4.34 -10.45
C LEU A 86 6.40 3.90 -9.99
N SER A 87 6.59 2.60 -9.74
CA SER A 87 7.86 2.06 -9.24
C SER A 87 8.52 1.08 -10.20
N LYS A 88 9.86 1.14 -10.28
CA LYS A 88 10.67 0.15 -11.00
C LYS A 88 10.83 -1.17 -10.23
N SER A 89 10.57 -1.16 -8.92
CA SER A 89 10.69 -2.34 -8.06
C SER A 89 9.46 -2.46 -7.14
N LEU A 90 8.68 -3.51 -7.37
CA LEU A 90 7.46 -3.85 -6.64
C LEU A 90 7.52 -5.33 -6.25
N PHE A 91 7.28 -5.61 -4.96
CA PHE A 91 7.23 -6.96 -4.41
C PHE A 91 5.84 -7.25 -3.83
N LEU A 92 5.30 -8.42 -4.17
CA LEU A 92 4.09 -8.97 -3.56
C LEU A 92 4.49 -10.16 -2.70
N SER A 93 4.24 -10.07 -1.40
CA SER A 93 4.31 -11.19 -0.47
C SER A 93 2.93 -11.80 -0.27
N ILE A 94 2.83 -13.12 -0.40
CA ILE A 94 1.61 -13.93 -0.25
C ILE A 94 1.79 -15.04 0.78
#